data_AF-A0A957Y6L2-F1
#
_entry.id   AF-A0A957Y6L2-F1
#
_cell.length_a   1.000
_cell.length_b   1.000
_cell.length_c   1.000
_cell.angle_alpha   90.00
_cell.angle_beta   90.00
_cell.angle_gamma   90.00
#
_symmetry.space_group_name_H-M   'P 1'
#
loop_
_entity.id
_entity.type
_entity.pdbx_description
1 polymer ?
#
loop_
_entity_poly.entity_id
_entity_poly.type
_entity_poly.pdbx_seq_one_letter_code
_entity_poly.pdbx_strand_id
1 'polypeptide(L)'
;DCITSCTIENITLQDAFNGVYTIKVHYYSDHGQGPGSPRVRVWVAGQQFDFGPQQMSSGQVWDVATIDWSTRSVTVIDEVRERLPGEEFPDK
;
A
#
# COMPACT_ATOMS: atom_id res chain seq x y z
N ASP A 1 2.00 4.87 11.47
CA ASP A 1 1.81 4.17 12.76
C ASP A 1 0.33 4.19 13.15
N CYS A 2 -0.36 3.04 13.21
CA CYS A 2 -1.79 2.97 13.50
C CYS A 2 -2.13 2.78 14.99
N ILE A 3 -1.17 2.98 15.90
CA ILE A 3 -1.35 2.69 17.33
C ILE A 3 -1.86 3.90 18.14
N THR A 4 -1.67 5.14 17.67
CA THR A 4 -2.15 6.36 18.37
C THR A 4 -2.87 7.39 17.48
N SER A 5 -2.61 7.39 16.16
CA SER A 5 -3.37 8.15 15.16
C SER A 5 -3.15 7.54 13.79
N CYS A 6 -4.20 7.23 13.02
CA CYS A 6 -4.05 6.79 11.63
C CYS A 6 -3.52 7.93 10.76
N THR A 7 -2.21 8.19 10.82
CA THR A 7 -1.55 9.13 9.92
C THR A 7 -1.33 8.44 8.60
N ILE A 8 -1.97 8.96 7.56
CA ILE A 8 -1.66 8.59 6.18
C ILE A 8 -0.21 8.98 5.92
N GLU A 9 0.60 8.01 5.52
CA GLU A 9 1.97 8.25 5.09
C GLU A 9 1.97 8.48 3.58
N ASN A 10 2.40 9.67 3.16
CA ASN A 10 2.49 10.04 1.75
C ASN A 10 3.95 10.05 1.30
N ILE A 11 4.23 9.34 0.20
CA ILE A 11 5.53 9.36 -0.47
C ILE A 11 5.31 9.97 -1.86
N THR A 12 6.07 11.00 -2.20
CA THR A 12 6.02 11.64 -3.52
C THR A 12 7.40 11.63 -4.14
N LEU A 13 7.50 11.03 -5.32
CA LEU A 13 8.68 11.12 -6.19
C LEU A 13 8.36 12.15 -7.27
N GLN A 14 8.96 13.35 -7.18
CA GLN A 14 8.73 14.42 -8.15
C GLN A 14 9.30 14.07 -9.52
N ASP A 15 10.52 13.53 -9.52
CA ASP A 15 11.16 12.94 -10.67
C ASP A 15 11.73 11.58 -10.26
N ALA A 16 11.49 10.57 -11.09
CA ALA A 16 12.11 9.26 -10.96
C ALA A 16 12.84 8.94 -12.26
N PHE A 17 14.05 8.37 -12.13
CA PHE A 17 14.78 7.87 -13.29
C PHE A 17 14.03 6.68 -13.90
N ASN A 18 14.20 6.49 -15.22
CA ASN A 18 13.68 5.30 -15.88
C ASN A 18 14.23 4.04 -15.21
N GLY A 19 13.32 3.17 -14.80
CA GLY A 19 13.63 1.97 -14.04
C GLY A 19 12.37 1.34 -13.44
N VAL A 20 12.54 0.15 -12.87
CA VAL A 20 11.47 -0.56 -12.18
C VAL A 20 11.58 -0.31 -10.68
N TYR A 21 10.51 0.19 -10.09
CA TYR A 21 10.40 0.46 -8.65
C TYR A 21 9.42 -0.53 -8.04
N THR A 22 9.77 -1.10 -6.89
CA THR A 22 8.86 -1.97 -6.14
C THR A 22 8.27 -1.21 -4.97
N ILE A 23 6.96 -1.28 -4.84
CA ILE A 23 6.23 -0.75 -3.69
C ILE A 23 6.11 -1.87 -2.66
N LYS A 24 6.63 -1.63 -1.47
CA LYS A 24 6.56 -2.55 -0.34
C LYS A 24 6.01 -1.84 0.90
N VAL A 25 5.21 -2.53 1.68
CA VAL A 25 4.81 -2.11 3.03
C VAL A 25 5.51 -3.01 4.02
N HIS A 26 6.17 -2.44 5.02
CA HIS A 26 6.80 -3.19 6.10
C HIS A 26 6.09 -2.87 7.40
N TYR A 27 5.39 -3.86 7.96
CA TYR A 27 4.79 -3.74 9.28
C TYR A 27 5.84 -4.12 10.33
N TYR A 28 6.67 -3.14 10.70
CA TYR A 28 7.87 -3.37 11.50
C TYR A 28 7.59 -3.95 12.90
N SER A 29 6.60 -3.41 13.62
CA SER A 29 6.22 -3.88 14.95
C SER A 29 4.77 -3.53 15.27
N ASP A 30 4.09 -4.39 16.03
CA ASP A 30 2.77 -4.12 16.61
C ASP A 30 2.83 -3.56 18.04
N HIS A 31 4.00 -3.55 18.69
CA HIS A 31 4.14 -3.23 20.11
C HIS A 31 3.10 -3.90 21.02
N GLY A 32 2.67 -5.12 20.68
CA GLY A 32 1.65 -5.88 21.42
C GLY A 32 0.20 -5.51 21.12
N GLN A 33 -0.07 -4.69 20.10
CA GLN A 33 -1.42 -4.28 19.70
C GLN A 33 -2.08 -5.24 18.69
N GLY A 34 -1.34 -6.25 18.23
CA GLY A 34 -1.81 -7.23 17.25
C GLY A 34 -1.71 -6.76 15.79
N PRO A 35 -2.27 -7.53 14.85
CA PRO A 35 -2.08 -7.29 13.41
C PRO A 35 -2.65 -5.95 12.93
N GLY A 36 -1.95 -5.32 11.97
CA GLY A 36 -2.42 -4.16 11.22
C GLY A 36 -3.13 -4.55 9.93
N SER A 37 -3.83 -3.60 9.30
CA SER A 37 -4.47 -3.81 7.99
C SER A 37 -4.28 -2.63 7.04
N PRO A 38 -3.03 -2.34 6.60
CA PRO A 38 -2.74 -1.22 5.72
C PRO A 38 -3.45 -1.33 4.37
N ARG A 39 -3.70 -0.16 3.78
CA ARG A 39 -4.18 0.06 2.41
C ARG A 39 -3.16 0.92 1.69
N VAL A 40 -2.94 0.69 0.41
CA VAL A 40 -2.01 1.48 -0.40
C VAL A 40 -2.77 2.07 -1.58
N ARG A 41 -2.56 3.37 -1.81
CA ARG A 41 -3.05 4.06 -3.01
C ARG A 41 -1.86 4.63 -3.76
N VAL A 42 -1.83 4.37 -5.07
CA VAL A 42 -0.74 4.76 -5.94
C VAL A 42 -1.31 5.56 -7.09
N TRP A 43 -0.65 6.68 -7.42
CA TRP A 43 -0.93 7.45 -8.62
C TRP A 43 0.27 7.38 -9.55
N VAL A 44 0.06 6.87 -10.77
CA VAL A 44 1.08 6.84 -11.83
C VAL A 44 0.48 7.50 -13.06
N ALA A 45 1.13 8.57 -13.55
CA ALA A 45 0.69 9.31 -14.73
C ALA A 45 -0.79 9.76 -14.70
N GLY A 46 -1.29 10.11 -13.51
CA GLY A 46 -2.69 10.52 -13.29
C GLY A 46 -3.69 9.38 -13.11
N GLN A 47 -3.28 8.12 -13.31
CA GLN A 47 -4.11 6.95 -13.04
C GLN A 47 -3.95 6.49 -11.58
N GLN A 48 -5.07 6.25 -10.91
CA GLN A 48 -5.11 5.75 -9.54
C GLN A 48 -5.21 4.22 -9.50
N PHE A 49 -4.49 3.62 -8.56
CA PHE A 49 -4.53 2.20 -8.21
C PHE A 49 -4.71 2.06 -6.71
N ASP A 50 -5.65 1.23 -6.27
CA ASP A 50 -5.92 0.94 -4.86
C ASP A 50 -5.59 -0.53 -4.57
N PHE A 51 -4.95 -0.77 -3.43
CA PHE A 51 -4.52 -2.09 -2.96
C PHE A 51 -4.94 -2.28 -1.49
N GLY A 52 -5.29 -3.52 -1.13
CA GLY A 52 -5.64 -3.89 0.24
C GLY A 52 -7.14 -3.71 0.58
N PRO A 53 -7.50 -3.94 1.85
CA PRO A 53 -6.62 -4.02 3.02
C PRO A 53 -5.86 -5.35 3.10
N GLN A 54 -4.60 -5.31 3.53
CA GLN A 54 -3.80 -6.53 3.75
C GLN A 54 -3.56 -6.73 5.24
N GLN A 55 -3.98 -7.87 5.81
CA GLN A 55 -3.69 -8.16 7.21
C GLN A 55 -2.18 -8.47 7.37
N MET A 56 -1.52 -7.75 8.26
CA MET A 56 -0.07 -7.87 8.49
C MET A 56 0.26 -8.01 9.97
N SER A 57 1.07 -9.00 10.29
CA SER A 57 1.64 -9.27 11.61
C SER A 57 3.05 -8.69 11.73
N SER A 58 3.51 -8.48 12.97
CA SER A 58 4.83 -7.92 13.30
C SER A 58 5.97 -8.55 12.47
N GLY A 59 6.77 -7.71 11.82
CA GLY A 59 7.90 -8.08 10.97
C GLY A 59 7.54 -8.50 9.53
N GLN A 60 6.26 -8.50 9.14
CA GLN A 60 5.88 -8.87 7.77
C GLN A 60 6.14 -7.75 6.77
N VAL A 61 6.53 -8.15 5.57
CA VAL A 61 6.66 -7.28 4.40
C VAL A 61 5.65 -7.72 3.36
N TRP A 62 4.91 -6.76 2.82
CA TRP A 62 3.94 -6.94 1.76
C TRP A 62 4.48 -6.33 0.46
N ASP A 63 4.60 -7.15 -0.58
CA ASP A 63 4.99 -6.73 -1.93
C ASP A 63 3.74 -6.36 -2.72
N VAL A 64 3.51 -5.06 -2.89
CA VAL A 64 2.23 -4.53 -3.40
C VAL A 64 2.19 -4.61 -4.93
N ALA A 65 3.14 -3.91 -5.56
CA ALA A 65 3.20 -3.76 -7.01
C ALA A 65 4.60 -3.32 -7.44
N THR A 66 4.88 -3.45 -8.74
CA THR A 66 5.98 -2.76 -9.40
C THR A 66 5.46 -1.66 -10.32
N ILE A 67 6.22 -0.58 -10.42
CA ILE A 67 6.02 0.49 -11.40
C ILE A 67 7.23 0.46 -12.33
N ASP A 68 7.00 0.23 -13.62
CA ASP A 68 7.99 0.55 -14.63
C ASP A 68 7.82 2.03 -15.02
N TRP A 69 8.77 2.86 -14.57
CA TRP A 69 8.71 4.30 -14.80
C TRP A 69 8.96 4.70 -16.27
N SER A 70 9.62 3.83 -17.03
CA SER A 70 9.88 4.09 -18.46
C SER A 70 8.60 4.01 -19.30
N THR A 71 7.70 3.10 -18.94
CA THR A 71 6.41 2.88 -19.61
C THR A 71 5.23 3.44 -18.83
N ARG A 72 5.44 3.88 -17.58
CA ARG A 72 4.41 4.29 -16.61
C ARG A 72 3.39 3.19 -16.36
N SER A 73 3.80 1.93 -16.50
CA SER A 73 2.94 0.78 -16.27
C SER A 73 3.07 0.28 -14.84
N VAL A 74 1.95 -0.19 -14.29
CA VAL A 74 1.88 -0.79 -12.97
C VAL A 74 1.60 -2.28 -13.14
N THR A 75 2.47 -3.12 -12.59
CA THR A 75 2.26 -4.56 -12.48
C THR A 75 1.93 -4.88 -11.04
N VAL A 76 0.70 -5.36 -10.82
CA VAL A 76 0.26 -5.76 -9.49
C VAL A 76 0.97 -7.05 -9.10
N ILE A 77 1.59 -7.08 -7.92
CA ILE A 77 2.20 -8.29 -7.36
C ILE A 77 1.19 -9.02 -6.50
N ASP A 78 0.50 -8.27 -5.64
CA ASP A 78 -0.52 -8.80 -4.76
C ASP A 78 -1.76 -7.90 -4.83
N GLU A 79 -2.84 -8.45 -5.37
CA GLU A 79 -4.04 -7.67 -5.63
C GLU A 79 -4.84 -7.37 -4.36
N VAL A 80 -4.62 -8.09 -3.24
CA VAL A 80 -5.42 -8.11 -2.01
C VAL A 80 -6.72 -7.31 -2.13
N ARG A 81 -7.75 -7.94 -2.71
CA ARG A 81 -9.00 -7.28 -3.10
C ARG A 81 -10.16 -7.52 -2.11
N GLU A 82 -9.92 -8.25 -1.03
CA GLU A 82 -11.00 -8.67 -0.15
C GLU A 82 -11.18 -7.70 1.02
N ARG A 83 -12.43 -7.25 1.18
CA ARG A 83 -12.89 -6.45 2.32
C ARG A 83 -12.67 -7.26 3.60
N LEU A 84 -12.16 -6.63 4.65
CA LEU A 84 -12.26 -7.24 5.97
C LEU A 84 -13.74 -7.37 6.34
N PRO A 85 -14.17 -8.47 7.00
CA PRO A 85 -15.56 -8.63 7.40
C PRO A 85 -16.05 -7.43 8.23
N GLY A 86 -17.07 -6.71 7.75
CA GLY A 86 -17.71 -5.61 8.48
C GLY A 86 -17.26 -4.18 8.12
N GLU A 87 -16.43 -3.98 7.10
CA GLU A 87 -16.05 -2.62 6.63
C GLU A 87 -17.04 -2.09 5.57
N GLU A 88 -17.80 -1.03 5.90
CA GLU A 88 -18.52 -0.18 4.92
C GLU A 88 -17.70 1.07 4.62
N PHE A 89 -17.52 1.40 3.33
CA PHE A 89 -16.94 2.69 2.94
C PHE A 89 -18.03 3.75 2.84
N PRO A 90 -17.73 5.02 3.14
CA PRO A 90 -18.59 6.11 2.70
C PRO A 90 -18.62 6.14 1.17
N ASP A 91 -19.83 6.19 0.61
CA ASP A 91 -20.05 6.31 -0.82
C ASP A 91 -19.33 7.55 -1.39
N LYS A 92 -18.82 7.38 -2.61
CA LYS A 92 -18.10 8.41 -3.39
C LYS A 92 -18.86 9.71 -3.54
#